data_AF-A0A511ZKF8-F1
#
_entry.id   AF-A0A511ZKF8-F1
#
_cell.length_a   1.000
_cell.length_b   1.000
_cell.length_c   1.000
_cell.angle_alpha   90.00
_cell.angle_beta   90.00
_cell.angle_gamma   90.00
#
_symmetry.space_group_name_H-M   'P 1'
#
loop_
_entity.id
_entity.type
_entity.pdbx_description
1 polymer ?
#
loop_
_entity_poly.entity_id
_entity_poly.type
_entity_poly.pdbx_seq_one_letter_code
_entity_poly.pdbx_strand_id
1 'polypeptide(L)'
;MEYLERDNLKRIAKWGKLVGVTSIIFSSLSIIVSFFGSLGGIIGGVTGIITGYLFYQTGVEASNIISSDDLTAGNVNELLNKYGNLLLIMGILTIISLVLIIPSIIILLSM
;
A
#
# COMPACT_ATOMS: atom_id res chain seq x y z
N MET A 1 -6.80 26.49 -9.01
CA MET A 1 -6.06 25.43 -8.29
C MET A 1 -6.16 25.68 -6.79
N GLU A 2 -7.39 25.79 -6.28
CA GLU A 2 -7.68 26.31 -4.94
C GLU A 2 -7.96 25.19 -3.91
N TYR A 3 -7.80 23.92 -4.31
CA TYR A 3 -8.32 22.76 -3.56
C TYR A 3 -7.24 21.86 -2.94
N LEU A 4 -5.96 22.23 -3.04
CA LEU A 4 -4.87 21.50 -2.38
C LEU A 4 -4.46 22.19 -1.10
N GLU A 5 -5.21 21.90 -0.06
CA GLU A 5 -4.80 22.27 1.29
C GLU A 5 -3.52 21.51 1.65
N ARG A 6 -2.44 22.26 1.94
CA ARG A 6 -1.14 21.70 2.35
C ARG A 6 -1.26 20.72 3.52
N ASP A 7 -2.29 20.83 4.35
CA ASP A 7 -2.52 19.93 5.47
C ASP A 7 -2.95 18.52 5.03
N ASN A 8 -3.69 18.39 3.93
CA ASN A 8 -4.01 17.10 3.33
C ASN A 8 -2.75 16.43 2.77
N LEU A 9 -1.88 17.19 2.11
CA LEU A 9 -0.59 16.69 1.65
C LEU A 9 0.30 16.25 2.81
N LYS A 10 0.39 17.03 3.90
CA LYS A 10 1.14 16.64 5.11
C LYS A 10 0.62 15.34 5.70
N ARG A 11 -0.69 15.14 5.70
CA ARG A 11 -1.32 13.91 6.18
C ARG A 11 -0.95 12.72 5.31
N ILE A 12 -1.03 12.85 3.99
CA ILE A 12 -0.61 11.80 3.04
C ILE A 12 0.90 11.50 3.21
N ALA A 13 1.73 12.52 3.33
CA ALA A 13 3.17 12.37 3.52
C ALA A 13 3.50 11.60 4.81
N LYS A 14 2.85 11.94 5.93
CA LYS A 14 3.09 11.30 7.23
C LYS A 14 2.57 9.87 7.25
N TRP A 15 1.31 9.68 6.87
CA TRP A 15 0.67 8.37 6.96
C TRP A 15 1.12 7.41 5.87
N GLY A 16 1.37 7.87 4.64
CA GLY A 16 1.92 7.03 3.58
C GLY A 16 3.27 6.43 3.97
N LYS A 17 4.18 7.26 4.52
CA LYS A 17 5.49 6.76 5.00
C LYS A 17 5.35 5.82 6.18
N LEU A 18 4.57 6.22 7.20
CA LEU A 18 4.39 5.42 8.42
C LEU A 18 3.76 4.06 8.11
N VAL A 19 2.60 4.07 7.47
CA VAL A 19 1.86 2.85 7.11
C VAL A 19 2.71 1.98 6.19
N GLY A 20 3.36 2.58 5.19
CA GLY A 20 4.22 1.84 4.27
C GLY A 20 5.34 1.08 4.96
N VAL A 21 6.11 1.75 5.83
CA VAL A 21 7.18 1.11 6.61
C VAL A 21 6.63 0.02 7.52
N THR A 22 5.54 0.30 8.26
CA THR A 22 4.95 -0.70 9.16
C THR A 22 4.45 -1.93 8.39
N SER A 23 3.79 -1.74 7.24
CA SER A 23 3.31 -2.83 6.41
C SER A 23 4.45 -3.69 5.88
N ILE A 24 5.56 -3.09 5.46
CA ILE A 24 6.76 -3.85 5.05
C ILE A 24 7.26 -4.70 6.21
N ILE A 25 7.45 -4.11 7.40
CA ILE A 25 7.97 -4.82 8.58
C ILE A 25 7.06 -6.00 8.97
N PHE A 26 5.75 -5.75 9.12
CA PHE A 26 4.79 -6.79 9.49
C PHE A 26 4.71 -7.90 8.46
N SER A 27 4.75 -7.56 7.17
CA SER A 27 4.68 -8.55 6.10
C SER A 27 5.98 -9.34 5.96
N SER A 28 7.14 -8.73 6.20
CA SER A 28 8.40 -9.47 6.31
C SER A 28 8.39 -10.47 7.47
N LEU A 29 7.87 -10.07 8.64
CA LEU A 29 7.70 -10.98 9.76
C LEU A 29 6.72 -12.11 9.44
N SER A 30 5.62 -11.82 8.74
CA SER A 30 4.65 -12.84 8.35
C SER A 30 5.24 -13.88 7.39
N ILE A 31 6.14 -13.48 6.48
CA ILE A 31 6.87 -14.42 5.61
C ILE A 31 7.72 -15.37 6.45
N ILE A 32 8.47 -14.84 7.43
CA ILE A 32 9.33 -15.66 8.30
C ILE A 32 8.50 -16.70 9.07
N VAL A 33 7.36 -16.29 9.62
CA VAL A 33 6.44 -17.20 10.32
C VAL A 33 5.82 -18.22 9.35
N SER A 34 5.41 -17.77 8.17
CA SER A 34 4.73 -18.61 7.17
C SER A 34 5.67 -19.61 6.49
N PHE A 35 6.97 -19.38 6.53
CA PHE A 35 7.99 -20.26 5.95
C PHE A 35 7.89 -21.70 6.50
N PHE A 36 7.42 -21.86 7.74
CA PHE A 36 7.22 -23.18 8.37
C PHE A 36 5.78 -23.69 8.32
N GLY A 37 4.83 -22.91 7.77
CA GLY A 37 3.40 -23.17 7.92
C GLY A 37 2.61 -23.28 6.61
N SER A 38 2.81 -22.38 5.64
CA SER A 38 2.11 -22.44 4.35
C SER A 38 2.70 -21.54 3.27
N LEU A 39 2.66 -22.02 2.02
CA LEU A 39 2.97 -21.23 0.82
C LEU A 39 2.05 -20.00 0.66
N GLY A 40 0.78 -20.11 1.07
CA GLY A 40 -0.18 -19.00 1.01
C GLY A 40 0.24 -17.80 1.87
N GLY A 41 0.79 -18.05 3.06
CA GLY A 41 1.28 -16.98 3.93
C GLY A 41 2.53 -16.28 3.39
N ILE A 42 3.38 -16.98 2.62
CA ILE A 42 4.51 -16.37 1.91
C ILE A 42 4.01 -15.41 0.83
N ILE A 43 3.05 -15.85 0.01
CA ILE A 43 2.47 -15.01 -1.06
C ILE A 43 1.82 -13.76 -0.45
N GLY A 44 0.98 -13.94 0.58
CA GLY A 44 0.34 -12.82 1.27
C GLY A 44 1.34 -11.82 1.88
N GLY A 45 2.44 -12.33 2.44
CA GLY A 45 3.53 -11.49 2.95
C GLY A 45 4.25 -10.71 1.83
N VAL A 46 4.56 -11.33 0.70
CA VAL A 46 5.16 -10.63 -0.45
C VAL A 46 4.24 -9.53 -0.96
N THR A 47 2.95 -9.83 -1.07
CA THR A 47 1.92 -8.85 -1.42
C THR A 47 1.90 -7.66 -0.45
N GLY A 48 1.94 -7.92 0.86
CA GLY A 48 1.96 -6.87 1.87
C GLY A 48 3.22 -5.99 1.81
N ILE A 49 4.38 -6.55 1.46
CA ILE A 49 5.61 -5.78 1.22
C ILE A 49 5.45 -4.84 0.03
N ILE A 50 4.94 -5.34 -1.11
CA ILE A 50 4.72 -4.53 -2.32
C ILE A 50 3.77 -3.38 -2.01
N THR A 51 2.66 -3.67 -1.33
CA THR A 51 1.70 -2.66 -0.90
C THR A 51 2.32 -1.63 0.03
N GLY A 52 3.09 -2.06 1.02
CA GLY A 52 3.78 -1.16 1.94
C GLY A 52 4.78 -0.25 1.23
N TYR A 53 5.49 -0.76 0.22
CA TYR A 53 6.38 0.03 -0.62
C TYR A 53 5.63 1.12 -1.40
N LEU A 54 4.47 0.81 -1.96
CA LEU A 54 3.66 1.79 -2.68
C LEU A 54 3.16 2.90 -1.75
N PHE A 55 2.67 2.56 -0.56
CA PHE A 55 2.28 3.56 0.44
C PHE A 55 3.44 4.49 0.81
N TYR A 56 4.62 3.89 1.03
CA TYR A 56 5.82 4.65 1.33
C TYR A 56 6.16 5.63 0.20
N GLN A 57 6.14 5.18 -1.05
CA GLN A 57 6.38 6.04 -2.21
C GLN A 57 5.36 7.19 -2.31
N THR A 58 4.06 6.94 -2.12
CA THR A 58 3.05 8.00 -2.11
C THR A 58 3.33 9.03 -1.02
N GLY A 59 3.77 8.58 0.17
CA GLY A 59 4.16 9.47 1.26
C GLY A 59 5.42 10.29 0.97
N VAL A 60 6.42 9.70 0.29
CA VAL A 60 7.61 10.41 -0.19
C VAL A 60 7.22 11.48 -1.21
N GLU A 61 6.38 11.15 -2.18
CA GLU A 61 5.96 12.11 -3.21
C GLU A 61 5.19 13.29 -2.60
N ALA A 62 4.23 13.03 -1.72
CA ALA A 62 3.52 14.09 -1.02
C ALA A 62 4.48 14.98 -0.21
N SER A 63 5.54 14.40 0.36
CA SER A 63 6.59 15.15 1.05
C SER A 63 7.38 16.05 0.13
N ASN A 64 7.73 15.58 -1.07
CA ASN A 64 8.47 16.35 -2.07
C ASN A 64 7.66 17.57 -2.53
N ILE A 65 6.35 17.39 -2.73
CA ILE A 65 5.43 18.47 -3.15
C ILE A 65 5.27 19.54 -2.05
N ILE A 66 5.28 19.15 -0.78
CA ILE A 66 5.23 20.11 0.34
C ILE A 66 6.51 20.95 0.41
N SER A 67 7.65 20.32 0.12
CA SER A 67 8.97 20.94 0.17
C SER A 67 9.30 21.76 -1.08
N SER A 68 8.61 21.55 -2.20
CA SER A 68 8.74 22.40 -3.38
C SER A 68 7.97 23.71 -3.19
N ASP A 69 8.60 24.83 -3.49
CA ASP A 69 7.96 26.15 -3.44
C ASP A 69 6.84 26.32 -4.49
N ASP A 70 6.74 25.41 -5.47
CA ASP A 70 5.82 25.50 -6.59
C ASP A 70 4.76 24.38 -6.57
N LEU A 71 3.55 24.72 -6.12
CA LEU A 71 2.36 23.85 -6.16
C LEU A 71 1.71 23.92 -7.54
N THR A 72 2.45 23.54 -8.58
CA THR A 72 1.92 23.46 -9.94
C THR A 72 1.04 22.24 -10.15
N ALA A 73 0.09 22.33 -11.09
CA ALA A 73 -0.80 21.23 -11.47
C ALA A 73 -0.03 19.94 -11.81
N GLY A 74 1.21 20.04 -12.30
CA GLY A 74 2.06 18.90 -12.64
C GLY A 74 2.40 18.03 -11.43
N ASN A 75 2.85 18.64 -10.33
CA ASN A 75 3.22 17.95 -9.09
C ASN A 75 2.04 17.19 -8.48
N VAL A 76 0.85 17.79 -8.58
CA VAL A 76 -0.42 17.22 -8.14
C VAL A 76 -0.81 16.02 -9.00
N ASN A 77 -0.68 16.17 -10.31
CA ASN A 77 -1.01 15.13 -11.27
C ASN A 77 -0.11 13.90 -11.06
N GLU A 78 1.17 14.11 -10.74
CA GLU A 78 2.09 13.02 -10.42
C GLU A 78 1.71 12.31 -9.11
N LEU A 79 1.32 13.04 -8.06
CA LEU A 79 0.79 12.43 -6.83
C LEU A 79 -0.47 11.60 -7.09
N LEU A 80 -1.43 12.14 -7.84
CA LEU A 80 -2.66 11.46 -8.20
C LEU A 80 -2.39 10.22 -9.07
N ASN A 81 -1.41 10.28 -9.96
CA ASN A 81 -1.00 9.14 -10.76
C ASN A 81 -0.37 8.03 -9.89
N LYS A 82 0.52 8.39 -8.95
CA LYS A 82 1.10 7.41 -8.00
C LYS A 82 0.04 6.82 -7.08
N TYR A 83 -0.91 7.62 -6.61
CA TYR A 83 -2.04 7.16 -5.80
C TYR A 83 -3.00 6.28 -6.60
N GLY A 84 -3.28 6.61 -7.86
CA GLY A 84 -4.07 5.80 -8.78
C GLY A 84 -3.44 4.43 -9.04
N ASN A 85 -2.12 4.37 -9.27
CA ASN A 85 -1.38 3.11 -9.39
C ASN A 85 -1.40 2.30 -8.09
N LEU A 86 -1.29 2.95 -6.93
CA LEU A 86 -1.44 2.29 -5.64
C LEU A 86 -2.82 1.65 -5.50
N LEU A 87 -3.89 2.39 -5.82
CA LEU A 87 -5.26 1.88 -5.79
C LEU A 87 -5.48 0.72 -6.75
N LEU A 88 -4.91 0.80 -7.96
CA LEU A 88 -5.00 -0.25 -8.96
C LEU A 88 -4.33 -1.54 -8.47
N ILE A 89 -3.10 -1.43 -7.97
CA ILE A 89 -2.35 -2.58 -7.44
C ILE A 89 -3.07 -3.17 -6.22
N MET A 90 -3.52 -2.32 -5.29
CA MET A 90 -4.34 -2.75 -4.14
C MET A 90 -5.61 -3.46 -4.56
N GLY A 91 -6.33 -2.94 -5.55
CA GLY A 91 -7.54 -3.55 -6.08
C GLY A 91 -7.29 -4.95 -6.64
N ILE A 92 -6.25 -5.11 -7.47
CA ILE A 92 -5.85 -6.41 -8.02
C ILE A 92 -5.50 -7.40 -6.91
N LEU A 93 -4.67 -6.98 -5.95
CA LEU A 93 -4.25 -7.82 -4.83
C LEU A 93 -5.42 -8.23 -3.93
N THR A 94 -6.38 -7.33 -3.73
CA THR A 94 -7.60 -7.60 -2.96
C THR A 94 -8.45 -8.65 -3.68
N ILE A 95 -8.63 -8.52 -5.00
CA ILE A 95 -9.38 -9.50 -5.80
C ILE A 95 -8.71 -10.88 -5.72
N ILE A 96 -7.39 -10.96 -5.92
CA ILE A 96 -6.64 -12.23 -5.80
C ILE A 96 -6.82 -12.83 -4.40
N SER A 97 -6.69 -12.01 -3.35
CA SER A 97 -6.84 -12.46 -1.96
C SER A 97 -8.25 -12.99 -1.68
N LEU A 98 -9.30 -12.34 -2.18
CA LEU A 98 -10.68 -12.81 -2.04
C LEU A 98 -10.92 -14.14 -2.74
N VAL A 99 -10.38 -14.30 -3.97
CA VAL A 99 -10.47 -15.56 -4.74
C VAL A 99 -9.80 -16.71 -3.99
N LEU A 100 -8.70 -16.45 -3.28
CA LEU A 100 -8.00 -17.48 -2.50
C LEU A 100 -8.67 -17.77 -1.15
N ILE A 101 -9.24 -16.76 -0.49
CA ILE A 101 -9.90 -16.90 0.82
C ILE A 101 -11.18 -17.74 0.74
N ILE A 102 -12.00 -17.57 -0.31
CA ILE A 102 -13.31 -18.24 -0.41
C ILE A 102 -13.16 -19.79 -0.36
N PRO A 103 -12.30 -20.43 -1.17
CA PRO A 103 -12.05 -21.87 -1.08
C PRO A 103 -11.47 -22.29 0.28
N SER A 104 -10.57 -21.49 0.86
CA SER A 104 -9.97 -21.81 2.17
C SER A 104 -11.02 -21.86 3.29
N ILE A 105 -11.99 -20.95 3.27
CA ILE A 105 -13.11 -20.96 4.22
C ILE A 105 -14.00 -22.19 4.01
N ILE A 106 -14.30 -22.55 2.75
CA ILE A 106 -15.10 -23.74 2.43
C ILE A 106 -14.41 -25.01 2.96
N ILE A 107 -13.10 -25.16 2.72
CA ILE A 107 -12.31 -26.29 3.21
C ILE A 107 -12.35 -26.33 4.74
N LEU A 108 -12.10 -25.21 5.41
CA LEU A 108 -12.10 -25.14 6.88
C LEU A 108 -13.45 -25.52 7.49
N LEU A 109 -14.57 -25.09 6.91
CA LEU A 109 -15.91 -25.43 7.36
C LEU A 109 -16.30 -26.89 7.07
N SER A 110 -15.59 -27.55 6.15
CA SER A 110 -15.81 -28.95 5.79
C SER A 110 -14.98 -29.95 6.59
N MET A 111 -14.03 -29.47 7.41
CA MET A 111 -13.23 -30.26 8.36
C MET A 111 -13.94 -30.35 9.72
#